data_AF-A0A8T6LIV8-F1
#
_entry.id   AF-A0A8T6LIV8-F1
#
_cell.length_a   1.000
_cell.length_b   1.000
_cell.length_c   1.000
_cell.angle_alpha   90.00
_cell.angle_beta   90.00
_cell.angle_gamma   90.00
#
_symmetry.space_group_name_H-M   'P 1'
#
loop_
_entity.id
_entity.type
_entity.pdbx_description
1 polymer ?
#
loop_
_entity_poly.entity_id
_entity_poly.type
_entity_poly.pdbx_seq_one_letter_code
_entity_poly.pdbx_strand_id
1 'polypeptide(L)' 'MLMGPPPCDFGAPAPRFNLPDPSGREFSLEDCAGENGTLVMFICNHCPYVQAILGKLARDTSELR' A
#
# COMPACT_ATOMS: atom_id res chain seq x y z
N MET A 1 -11.98 -17.08 11.06
CA MET A 1 -11.90 -17.22 9.59
C MET A 1 -11.22 -15.97 9.05
N LEU A 2 -10.12 -16.12 8.31
CA LEU A 2 -9.62 -15.01 7.51
C LEU A 2 -10.61 -14.81 6.36
N MET A 3 -11.35 -13.69 6.39
CA MET A 3 -12.10 -13.28 5.22
C MET A 3 -11.09 -12.94 4.13
N GLY A 4 -11.19 -13.59 2.97
CA GLY A 4 -10.36 -13.24 1.82
C GLY A 4 -10.57 -11.77 1.42
N PRO A 5 -9.66 -11.21 0.61
CA PRO A 5 -9.85 -9.85 0.12
C PRO A 5 -11.18 -9.73 -0.63
N PRO A 6 -11.83 -8.55 -0.59
CA PRO A 6 -13.02 -8.32 -1.39
C PRO A 6 -12.70 -8.51 -2.89
N PRO A 7 -13.71 -8.81 -3.72
CA PRO A 7 -13.54 -8.86 -5.16
C PRO A 7 -12.98 -7.54 -5.70
N CYS A 8 -12.04 -7.62 -6.63
CA CYS A 8 -11.39 -6.48 -7.26
C CYS A 8 -12.11 -6.11 -8.56
N ASP A 9 -12.40 -4.82 -8.74
CA ASP A 9 -12.95 -4.27 -9.98
C ASP A 9 -11.82 -3.71 -10.85
N PHE A 10 -11.35 -4.53 -11.79
CA PHE A 10 -10.21 -4.18 -12.64
C PHE A 10 -10.57 -3.08 -13.64
N GLY A 11 -9.71 -2.06 -13.73
CA GLY A 11 -9.91 -0.90 -14.61
C GLY A 11 -10.68 0.25 -13.94
N ALA A 12 -11.28 0.03 -12.77
CA ALA A 12 -11.79 1.13 -11.95
C ALA A 12 -10.65 2.08 -11.55
N PRO A 13 -10.88 3.40 -11.57
CA PRO A 13 -9.87 4.35 -11.10
C PRO A 13 -9.62 4.16 -9.61
N ALA A 14 -8.35 4.31 -9.19
CA ALA A 14 -7.98 4.25 -7.79
C ALA A 14 -8.75 5.33 -6.99
N PRO A 15 -9.32 5.01 -5.82
CA PRO A 15 -9.99 6.00 -4.99
C PRO A 15 -9.03 7.11 -4.58
N ARG A 16 -9.49 8.37 -4.63
CA ARG A 16 -8.71 9.50 -4.12
C ARG A 16 -8.56 9.36 -2.60
N PHE A 17 -7.38 9.69 -2.10
CA PHE A 17 -7.12 9.81 -0.68
C PHE A 17 -6.30 11.08 -0.42
N ASN A 18 -6.37 11.56 0.81
CA ASN A 18 -5.45 12.53 1.37
C ASN A 18 -5.24 12.13 2.83
N LEU A 19 -4.07 11.58 3.14
CA LEU A 19 -3.78 10.97 4.43
C LEU A 19 -2.46 11.50 4.99
N PRO A 20 -2.37 11.74 6.32
CA PRO A 20 -1.14 12.17 6.95
C PRO A 20 -0.14 11.01 7.10
N ASP A 21 1.14 11.33 6.93
CA ASP A 21 2.23 10.48 7.37
C ASP A 21 2.44 10.56 8.89
N PRO A 22 3.35 9.76 9.48
CA PRO A 22 3.66 9.83 10.92
C PRO A 22 4.19 11.19 11.40
N SER A 23 4.63 12.06 10.49
CA SER A 23 5.11 13.41 10.77
C SER A 23 3.99 14.47 10.65
N GLY A 24 2.78 14.07 10.23
CA GLY A 24 1.63 14.95 10.01
C GLY A 24 1.61 15.64 8.65
N ARG A 25 2.47 15.24 7.70
CA ARG A 25 2.42 15.74 6.33
C ARG A 25 1.36 14.97 5.55
N GLU A 26 0.46 15.70 4.89
CA GLU A 26 -0.56 15.13 4.01
C GLU A 26 0.06 14.61 2.70
N PHE A 27 -0.42 13.45 2.25
CA PHE A 27 -0.11 12.85 0.96
C PHE A 27 -1.40 12.45 0.24
N SER A 28 -1.51 12.88 -1.01
CA SER A 28 -2.57 12.47 -1.93
C SER A 28 -2.14 11.32 -2.84
N LEU A 29 -3.12 10.71 -3.53
CA LEU A 29 -2.84 9.70 -4.56
C LEU A 29 -1.94 10.28 -5.66
N GLU A 30 -2.19 11.52 -6.04
CA GLU A 30 -1.45 12.25 -7.06
C GLU A 30 0.01 12.50 -6.63
N ASP A 31 0.26 12.77 -5.35
CA ASP A 31 1.62 12.93 -4.81
C ASP A 31 2.44 11.63 -4.83
N CYS A 32 1.77 10.48 -4.78
CA CYS A 32 2.39 9.16 -4.78
C CYS A 32 2.52 8.52 -6.17
N ALA A 33 1.96 9.13 -7.21
CA ALA A 33 1.90 8.56 -8.55
C ALA A 33 3.28 8.51 -9.22
N GLY A 34 3.73 7.30 -9.60
CA GLY A 34 4.95 7.07 -10.38
C GLY A 34 4.69 6.71 -11.84
N GLU A 35 5.73 6.77 -12.68
CA GLU A 35 5.65 6.50 -14.13
C GLU A 35 5.15 5.08 -14.45
N ASN A 36 5.54 4.10 -13.63
CA ASN A 36 5.20 2.68 -13.81
C ASN A 36 3.97 2.24 -13.00
N GLY A 37 3.35 3.16 -12.25
CA GLY A 37 2.22 2.89 -11.37
C GLY A 37 2.51 3.13 -9.89
N THR A 38 1.49 2.86 -9.05
CA THR A 38 1.54 3.09 -7.59
C THR A 38 1.14 1.81 -6.87
N LEU A 39 1.99 1.34 -5.96
CA LEU A 39 1.69 0.21 -5.08
C LEU A 39 1.05 0.71 -3.78
N VAL A 40 -0.21 0.35 -3.54
CA VAL A 40 -0.92 0.65 -2.29
C VAL A 40 -1.06 -0.63 -1.46
N MET A 41 -0.70 -0.55 -0.18
CA MET A 41 -0.76 -1.69 0.74
C MET A 41 -1.47 -1.30 2.03
N PHE A 42 -2.46 -2.10 2.45
CA PHE A 42 -3.14 -1.96 3.74
C PHE A 42 -2.53 -2.95 4.73
N ILE A 43 -1.68 -2.46 5.64
CA ILE A 43 -0.96 -3.29 6.61
C ILE A 43 -1.09 -2.74 8.03
N CYS A 44 -0.72 -3.57 9.01
CA CYS A 44 -0.75 -3.22 10.42
C CYS A 44 0.52 -3.70 11.13
N ASN A 45 0.93 -3.00 12.20
CA ASN A 45 2.19 -3.26 12.89
C ASN A 45 2.17 -4.50 13.80
N HIS A 46 0.99 -4.95 14.22
CA HIS A 46 0.82 -6.06 15.17
C HIS A 46 0.33 -7.35 14.51
N CYS A 47 0.14 -7.35 13.18
CA CYS A 47 -0.38 -8.48 12.43
C CYS A 47 0.75 -9.51 12.23
N PRO A 48 0.65 -10.74 12.76
CA PRO A 48 1.72 -11.75 12.63
C PRO A 48 2.05 -12.07 11.16
N TYR A 49 1.04 -12.03 10.30
CA TYR A 49 1.21 -12.20 8.85
C TYR A 49 2.10 -11.12 8.22
N VAL A 50 1.91 -9.85 8.60
CA VAL A 50 2.73 -8.74 8.11
C VAL A 50 4.15 -8.89 8.66
N GLN A 51 4.28 -9.13 9.97
CA GLN A 51 5.57 -9.30 10.64
C GLN A 51 6.43 -10.39 9.97
N ALA A 52 5.82 -11.50 9.57
CA ALA A 52 6.51 -12.59 8.87
C ALA A 52 7.06 -12.20 7.49
N ILE A 53 6.44 -11.24 6.80
CA ILE A 53 6.82 -10.85 5.42
C ILE A 53 7.56 -9.51 5.32
N LEU A 54 7.71 -8.76 6.42
CA LEU A 54 8.33 -7.42 6.43
C LEU A 54 9.67 -7.37 5.67
N GLY A 55 10.55 -8.34 5.91
CA GLY A 55 11.85 -8.39 5.24
C GLY A 55 11.75 -8.63 3.73
N LYS A 56 10.74 -9.37 3.27
CA LYS A 56 10.49 -9.58 1.84
C LYS A 56 9.92 -8.31 1.20
N LEU A 57 8.94 -7.68 1.86
CA LEU A 57 8.37 -6.41 1.40
C LEU A 57 9.44 -5.34 1.18
N ALA A 58 10.37 -5.18 2.13
CA ALA A 58 11.45 -4.19 2.01
C ALA A 58 12.41 -4.47 0.84
N ARG A 59 12.69 -5.75 0.55
CA ARG A 59 13.53 -6.13 -0.59
C ARG A 59 12.81 -5.86 -1.90
N ASP A 60 11.60 -6.40 -2.05
CA ASP A 60 10.83 -6.31 -3.29
C ASP A 60 10.57 -4.84 -3.66
N THR A 61 10.20 -3.98 -2.70
CA THR A 61 9.96 -2.55 -2.99
C THR A 61 11.22 -1.77 -3.33
N SER A 62 12.40 -2.24 -2.91
CA SER A 62 13.68 -1.64 -3.31
C SER A 62 14.04 -1.96 -4.76
N GLU A 63 13.58 -3.10 -5.28
CA GLU A 63 13.78 -3.55 -6.66
C GLU A 63 12.78 -2.91 -7.64
N LEU A 64 11.64 -2.41 -7.15
CA LEU A 64 10.60 -1.74 -7.94
C LEU A 64 10.86 -0.24 -8.20
N ARG A 65 12.05 0.25 -7.84
CA ARG A 65 12.45 1.65 -8.05
C ARG A 65 12.74 1.97 -9.50
#